data_AF-A0A2N3J6R1-F1
#
_entry.id   AF-A0A2N3J6R1-F1
#
_cell.length_a   1.000
_cell.length_b   1.000
_cell.length_c   1.000
_cell.angle_alpha   90.00
_cell.angle_beta   90.00
_cell.angle_gamma   90.00
#
_symmetry.space_group_name_H-M   'P 1'
#
loop_
_entity.id
_entity.type
_entity.pdbx_description
1 polymer ?
#
loop_
_entity_poly.entity_id
_entity_poly.type
_entity_poly.pdbx_seq_one_letter_code
_entity_poly.pdbx_strand_id
1 'polypeptide(L)'
;MKKFAKILLACLVLLLALIASLLAYSEWIVSDARHYTYDQVEQVPYNRVAVVLGTSKYLSGGGPNHYFKHRIKAAAELYNDAKVDFIIVSGDNATVQYNEPRQMRRALIKAGIPASAIYMDFAGFRTLDSVVRAKEVFGQDRFTVVSQGFHNERAIFIARHFGIDAVGFNAEDPSAYQGIRTRVREVFARLMGLLDLYVLDKGPKFLGEPVPIGLPVPCKSLSTIGSLQPCLKQPKPAVGEIKPTAVSAAVAVTEPVTPAVSATAATERATPAVSAATTTEPVTPVKPAVEAAAKPPTATLPTVPVAPSAASASVPAQ
;
A
#
# COMPACT_ATOMS: atom_id res chain seq x y z
N MET A 1 -5.65 44.95 32.15
CA MET A 1 -6.27 43.61 31.90
C MET A 1 -7.09 43.53 30.61
N LYS A 2 -8.10 44.38 30.37
CA LYS A 2 -8.96 44.30 29.16
C LYS A 2 -8.21 44.44 27.82
N LYS A 3 -7.19 45.30 27.73
CA LYS A 3 -6.35 45.46 26.51
C LYS A 3 -5.52 44.21 26.21
N PHE A 4 -4.96 43.59 27.25
CA PHE A 4 -4.19 42.35 27.14
C PHE A 4 -5.08 41.18 26.68
N ALA A 5 -6.30 41.07 27.22
CA ALA A 5 -7.28 40.08 26.78
C ALA A 5 -7.67 40.25 25.29
N LYS A 6 -7.81 41.48 24.80
CA LYS A 6 -8.07 41.76 23.37
C LYS A 6 -6.90 41.36 22.47
N ILE A 7 -5.66 41.61 22.90
CA ILE A 7 -4.45 41.20 22.16
C ILE A 7 -4.36 39.67 22.11
N LEU A 8 -4.55 38.99 23.24
CA LEU A 8 -4.55 37.52 23.29
C LEU A 8 -5.65 36.92 22.38
N LEU A 9 -6.85 37.50 22.41
CA LEU A 9 -7.94 37.07 21.52
C LEU A 9 -7.58 37.28 20.04
N ALA A 10 -6.99 38.42 19.68
CA ALA A 10 -6.55 38.68 18.31
C ALA A 10 -5.46 37.70 17.86
N CYS A 11 -4.47 37.41 18.70
CA CYS A 11 -3.44 36.39 18.43
C CYS A 11 -4.07 35.00 18.24
N LEU A 12 -5.03 34.62 19.07
CA LEU A 12 -5.74 33.34 18.94
C LEU A 12 -6.53 33.26 17.63
N VAL A 13 -7.26 34.32 17.27
CA VAL A 13 -8.01 34.37 16.01
C VAL A 13 -7.08 34.27 14.80
N LEU A 14 -5.96 34.99 14.82
CA LEU A 14 -4.95 34.91 13.75
C LEU A 14 -4.34 33.51 13.63
N LEU A 15 -4.02 32.87 14.76
CA LEU A 15 -3.51 31.50 14.78
C LEU A 15 -4.54 30.50 14.19
N LEU A 16 -5.81 30.61 14.58
CA LEU A 16 -6.88 29.76 14.05
C LEU A 16 -7.10 30.00 12.55
N ALA A 17 -7.04 31.24 12.09
CA ALA A 17 -7.14 31.58 10.66
C ALA A 17 -5.98 30.98 9.85
N LEU A 18 -4.75 31.04 10.38
CA LEU A 18 -3.58 30.42 9.76
C LEU A 18 -3.74 28.89 9.65
N ILE A 19 -4.16 28.23 10.73
CA ILE A 19 -4.42 26.77 10.75
C ILE A 19 -5.50 26.42 9.72
N ALA A 20 -6.62 27.16 9.70
CA ALA A 20 -7.69 26.93 8.73
C ALA A 20 -7.21 27.09 7.28
N SER A 21 -6.38 28.11 7.01
CA SER A 21 -5.78 28.33 5.69
C SER A 21 -4.87 27.17 5.26
N LEU A 22 -4.04 26.65 6.18
CA LEU A 22 -3.16 25.51 5.89
C LEU A 22 -3.95 24.23 5.60
N LEU A 23 -5.01 23.97 6.38
CA LEU A 23 -5.90 22.83 6.14
C LEU A 23 -6.59 22.96 4.77
N ALA A 24 -7.16 24.13 4.46
CA ALA A 24 -7.80 24.37 3.17
C ALA A 24 -6.84 24.21 1.98
N TYR A 25 -5.61 24.71 2.10
CA TYR A 25 -4.58 24.52 1.08
C TYR A 25 -4.20 23.05 0.89
N SER A 26 -4.02 22.31 2.00
CA SER A 26 -3.71 20.87 1.94
C SER A 26 -4.83 20.05 1.31
N GLU A 27 -6.08 20.41 1.56
CA GLU A 27 -7.23 19.80 0.91
C GLU A 27 -7.25 20.08 -0.58
N TRP A 28 -7.06 21.35 -0.97
CA TRP A 28 -7.08 21.77 -2.35
C TRP A 28 -6.01 21.05 -3.19
N ILE A 29 -4.76 21.07 -2.75
CA ILE A 29 -3.64 20.49 -3.51
C ILE A 29 -3.71 18.97 -3.60
N VAL A 30 -4.15 18.28 -2.54
CA VAL A 30 -4.30 16.82 -2.59
C VAL A 30 -5.50 16.41 -3.43
N SER A 31 -6.60 17.17 -3.36
CA SER A 31 -7.81 16.87 -4.12
C SER A 31 -7.63 17.04 -5.63
N ASP A 32 -6.61 17.77 -6.09
CA ASP A 32 -6.24 17.83 -7.52
C ASP A 32 -5.94 16.43 -8.09
N ALA A 33 -5.48 15.49 -7.25
CA ALA A 33 -5.22 14.11 -7.65
C ALA A 33 -6.49 13.34 -8.06
N ARG A 34 -7.70 13.88 -7.83
CA ARG A 34 -8.99 13.30 -8.26
C ARG A 34 -9.03 13.00 -9.77
N HIS A 35 -8.31 13.77 -10.58
CA HIS A 35 -8.25 13.59 -12.04
C HIS A 35 -7.60 12.28 -12.46
N TYR A 36 -6.92 11.60 -11.53
CA TYR A 36 -6.26 10.31 -11.74
C TYR A 36 -6.98 9.17 -11.01
N THR A 37 -8.20 9.41 -10.54
CA THR A 37 -9.04 8.39 -9.90
C THR A 37 -10.21 8.02 -10.80
N TYR A 38 -10.61 6.76 -10.73
CA TYR A 38 -11.69 6.18 -11.51
C TYR A 38 -12.71 5.51 -10.59
N ASP A 39 -13.98 5.70 -10.91
CA ASP A 39 -15.10 5.04 -10.21
C ASP A 39 -15.62 3.81 -10.96
N GLN A 40 -15.32 3.71 -12.26
CA GLN A 40 -15.72 2.60 -13.14
C GLN A 40 -14.49 1.82 -13.57
N VAL A 41 -14.53 0.49 -13.40
CA VAL A 41 -13.41 -0.40 -13.70
C VAL A 41 -13.02 -0.35 -15.18
N GLU A 42 -13.97 -0.17 -16.09
CA GLU A 42 -13.74 -0.14 -17.53
C GLU A 42 -12.82 1.02 -17.93
N GLN A 43 -12.89 2.14 -17.20
CA GLN A 43 -12.10 3.35 -17.43
C GLN A 43 -10.68 3.25 -16.88
N VAL A 44 -10.42 2.33 -15.96
CA VAL A 44 -9.11 2.16 -15.35
C VAL A 44 -8.12 1.68 -16.42
N PRO A 45 -6.99 2.37 -16.63
CA PRO A 45 -5.95 1.89 -17.54
C PRO A 45 -5.31 0.62 -16.98
N TYR A 46 -4.84 -0.26 -17.87
CA TYR A 46 -4.09 -1.43 -17.44
C TYR A 46 -2.80 -1.01 -16.72
N ASN A 47 -2.59 -1.62 -15.56
CA ASN A 47 -1.34 -1.57 -14.81
C ASN A 47 -1.04 -2.98 -14.33
N ARG A 48 0.22 -3.41 -14.42
CA ARG A 48 0.59 -4.78 -14.03
C ARG A 48 0.20 -5.14 -12.59
N VAL A 49 0.24 -4.15 -11.69
CA VAL A 49 0.02 -4.34 -10.25
C VAL A 49 -1.03 -3.37 -9.70
N ALA A 50 -1.92 -3.90 -8.85
CA ALA A 50 -2.72 -3.10 -7.93
C ALA A 50 -2.08 -3.07 -6.54
N VAL A 51 -2.11 -1.91 -5.87
CA VAL A 51 -1.71 -1.75 -4.47
C VAL A 51 -2.96 -1.45 -3.63
N VAL A 52 -3.42 -2.43 -2.85
CA VAL A 52 -4.54 -2.28 -1.93
C VAL A 52 -4.02 -1.74 -0.61
N LEU A 53 -4.47 -0.53 -0.26
CA LEU A 53 -4.06 0.11 0.99
C LEU A 53 -4.78 -0.50 2.19
N GLY A 54 -4.05 -0.61 3.29
CA GLY A 54 -4.48 -1.25 4.53
C GLY A 54 -5.67 -0.57 5.19
N THR A 55 -6.54 -1.40 5.76
CA THR A 55 -7.63 -1.00 6.66
C THR A 55 -8.02 -2.19 7.53
N SER A 56 -8.48 -1.91 8.75
CA SER A 56 -8.88 -2.95 9.68
C SER A 56 -10.09 -3.72 9.15
N LYS A 57 -10.11 -5.04 9.29
CA LYS A 57 -11.30 -5.86 8.93
C LYS A 57 -12.50 -5.58 9.84
N TYR A 58 -12.23 -5.23 11.10
CA TYR A 58 -13.22 -4.96 12.12
C TYR A 58 -13.05 -3.53 12.66
N LEU A 59 -14.17 -2.93 13.06
CA LEU A 59 -14.18 -1.67 13.81
C LEU A 59 -13.74 -1.93 15.25
N SER A 60 -13.40 -0.87 16.00
CA SER A 60 -12.99 -1.00 17.41
C SER A 60 -14.05 -1.69 18.30
N GLY A 61 -15.34 -1.61 17.92
CA GLY A 61 -16.43 -2.33 18.59
C GLY A 61 -16.65 -3.77 18.11
N GLY A 62 -15.75 -4.34 17.30
CA GLY A 62 -15.84 -5.71 16.78
C GLY A 62 -16.73 -5.90 15.56
N GLY A 63 -17.54 -4.91 15.19
CA GLY A 63 -18.38 -4.94 13.99
C GLY A 63 -17.58 -5.00 12.69
N PRO A 64 -18.17 -5.51 11.59
CA PRO A 64 -17.50 -5.56 10.29
C PRO A 64 -17.18 -4.14 9.78
N ASN A 65 -16.01 -3.96 9.18
CA ASN A 65 -15.63 -2.70 8.54
C ASN A 65 -16.04 -2.72 7.05
N HIS A 66 -16.97 -1.85 6.67
CA HIS A 66 -17.41 -1.72 5.27
C HIS A 66 -16.30 -1.21 4.34
N TYR A 67 -15.40 -0.34 4.83
CA TYR A 67 -14.25 0.11 4.06
C TYR A 67 -13.38 -1.08 3.62
N PHE A 68 -13.16 -2.05 4.52
CA PHE A 68 -12.43 -3.27 4.20
C PHE A 68 -13.14 -4.05 3.10
N LYS A 69 -14.43 -4.34 3.28
CA LYS A 69 -15.22 -5.13 2.32
C LYS A 69 -15.19 -4.50 0.92
N HIS A 70 -15.38 -3.19 0.82
CA HIS A 70 -15.43 -2.48 -0.45
C HIS A 70 -14.07 -2.45 -1.15
N ARG A 71 -12.96 -2.31 -0.40
CA ARG A 71 -11.60 -2.40 -0.98
C ARG A 71 -11.30 -3.78 -1.55
N ILE A 72 -11.69 -4.85 -0.84
CA ILE A 72 -11.51 -6.22 -1.34
C ILE A 72 -12.34 -6.45 -2.61
N LYS A 73 -13.59 -5.96 -2.64
CA LYS A 73 -14.44 -6.03 -3.84
C LYS A 73 -13.79 -5.32 -5.03
N ALA A 74 -13.37 -4.07 -4.85
CA ALA A 74 -12.74 -3.28 -5.91
C ALA A 74 -11.43 -3.90 -6.43
N ALA A 75 -10.61 -4.46 -5.54
CA ALA A 75 -9.39 -5.14 -5.94
C ALA A 75 -9.65 -6.44 -6.72
N ALA A 76 -10.70 -7.19 -6.34
CA ALA A 76 -11.12 -8.38 -7.08
C ALA A 76 -11.68 -8.02 -8.47
N GLU A 77 -12.45 -6.93 -8.56
CA GLU A 77 -13.01 -6.39 -9.81
C GLU A 77 -11.89 -6.04 -10.82
N LEU A 78 -10.89 -5.28 -10.40
CA LEU A 78 -9.72 -4.97 -11.25
C LEU A 78 -9.02 -6.21 -11.81
N TYR A 79 -8.87 -7.25 -10.99
CA TYR A 79 -8.21 -8.48 -11.40
C TYR A 79 -9.08 -9.29 -12.37
N ASN A 80 -10.37 -9.42 -12.08
CA ASN A 80 -11.31 -10.17 -12.90
C ASN A 80 -11.51 -9.54 -14.29
N ASP A 81 -11.46 -8.20 -14.36
CA ASP A 81 -11.58 -7.45 -15.62
C ASP A 81 -10.23 -7.23 -16.32
N ALA A 82 -9.20 -8.00 -15.92
CA ALA A 82 -7.86 -7.97 -16.50
C ALA A 82 -7.21 -6.58 -16.54
N LYS A 83 -7.57 -5.69 -15.61
CA LYS A 83 -6.93 -4.38 -15.43
C LYS A 83 -5.59 -4.50 -14.70
N VAL A 84 -5.41 -5.57 -13.92
CA VAL A 84 -4.16 -5.89 -13.22
C VAL A 84 -3.86 -7.39 -13.24
N ASP A 85 -2.58 -7.76 -13.19
CA ASP A 85 -2.14 -9.16 -13.11
C ASP A 85 -1.84 -9.62 -11.68
N PHE A 86 -1.44 -8.68 -10.82
CA PHE A 86 -1.04 -8.97 -9.44
C PHE A 86 -1.58 -7.93 -8.48
N ILE A 87 -1.74 -8.33 -7.23
CA ILE A 87 -2.25 -7.48 -6.15
C ILE A 87 -1.23 -7.48 -5.01
N ILE A 88 -0.74 -6.31 -4.63
CA ILE A 88 -0.03 -6.09 -3.37
C ILE A 88 -1.06 -5.65 -2.34
N VAL A 89 -1.15 -6.36 -1.22
CA VAL A 89 -1.93 -5.92 -0.04
C VAL A 89 -0.95 -5.35 0.99
N SER A 90 -0.96 -4.02 1.17
CA SER A 90 -0.02 -3.30 2.03
C SER A 90 -0.72 -2.76 3.27
N GLY A 91 -0.18 -3.04 4.45
CA GLY A 91 -0.75 -2.58 5.70
C GLY A 91 0.11 -2.92 6.91
N ASP A 92 -0.42 -2.60 8.08
CA ASP A 92 0.28 -2.78 9.34
C ASP A 92 0.27 -4.25 9.82
N ASN A 93 1.34 -4.65 10.50
CA ASN A 93 1.52 -5.91 11.20
C ASN A 93 2.15 -5.72 12.60
N ALA A 94 2.01 -4.54 13.21
CA ALA A 94 2.62 -4.18 14.49
C ALA A 94 2.19 -5.09 15.66
N THR A 95 1.12 -5.88 15.52
CA THR A 95 0.77 -6.93 16.48
C THR A 95 0.39 -8.23 15.77
N VAL A 96 0.77 -9.38 16.34
CA VAL A 96 0.51 -10.73 15.78
C VAL A 96 -1.00 -11.01 15.63
N GLN A 97 -1.83 -10.38 16.46
CA GLN A 97 -3.29 -10.47 16.44
C GLN A 97 -3.94 -9.53 15.40
N TYR A 98 -3.19 -8.60 14.81
CA TYR A 98 -3.66 -7.61 13.85
C TYR A 98 -2.73 -7.56 12.63
N ASN A 99 -2.80 -8.61 11.80
CA ASN A 99 -2.10 -8.64 10.52
C ASN A 99 -3.08 -8.28 9.40
N GLU A 100 -3.12 -7.00 9.01
CA GLU A 100 -4.03 -6.52 7.96
C GLU A 100 -3.74 -7.17 6.59
N PRO A 101 -2.48 -7.28 6.11
CA PRO A 101 -2.17 -7.93 4.83
C PRO A 101 -2.66 -9.38 4.75
N ARG A 102 -2.50 -10.17 5.83
CA ARG A 102 -3.01 -11.56 5.87
C ARG A 102 -4.52 -11.61 5.81
N GLN A 103 -5.23 -10.67 6.42
CA GLN A 103 -6.68 -10.60 6.37
C GLN A 103 -7.16 -10.24 4.95
N MET A 104 -6.53 -9.25 4.32
CA MET A 104 -6.83 -8.86 2.94
C MET A 104 -6.55 -10.01 1.96
N ARG A 105 -5.39 -10.68 2.08
CA ARG A 105 -5.05 -11.86 1.26
C ARG A 105 -6.09 -12.97 1.39
N ARG A 106 -6.50 -13.32 2.61
CA ARG A 106 -7.55 -14.34 2.83
C ARG A 106 -8.89 -13.93 2.21
N ALA A 107 -9.24 -12.65 2.31
CA ALA A 107 -10.49 -12.13 1.75
C ALA A 107 -10.49 -12.15 0.22
N LEU A 108 -9.36 -11.80 -0.42
CA LEU A 108 -9.19 -11.88 -1.88
C LEU A 108 -9.20 -13.33 -2.38
N ILE A 109 -8.55 -14.26 -1.68
CA ILE A 109 -8.62 -15.69 -2.01
C ILE A 109 -10.07 -16.18 -1.94
N LYS A 110 -10.81 -15.77 -0.90
CA LYS A 110 -12.25 -16.09 -0.78
C LYS A 110 -13.08 -15.46 -1.92
N ALA A 111 -12.64 -14.34 -2.48
CA ALA A 111 -13.25 -13.69 -3.63
C ALA A 111 -12.85 -14.32 -4.99
N GLY A 112 -12.09 -15.42 -4.99
CA GLY A 112 -11.71 -16.15 -6.20
C GLY A 112 -10.34 -15.79 -6.78
N ILE A 113 -9.61 -14.87 -6.16
CA ILE A 113 -8.28 -14.46 -6.65
C ILE A 113 -7.23 -15.51 -6.26
N PRO A 114 -6.42 -16.01 -7.21
CA PRO A 114 -5.44 -17.04 -6.91
C PRO A 114 -4.38 -16.52 -5.93
N ALA A 115 -4.00 -17.37 -4.98
CA ALA A 115 -3.04 -17.01 -3.94
C ALA A 115 -1.65 -16.62 -4.47
N SER A 116 -1.31 -17.05 -5.69
CA SER A 116 -0.08 -16.71 -6.42
C SER A 116 -0.09 -15.32 -7.04
N ALA A 117 -1.28 -14.71 -7.21
CA ALA A 117 -1.41 -13.34 -7.69
C ALA A 117 -1.31 -12.30 -6.57
N ILE A 118 -1.28 -12.71 -5.30
CA ILE A 118 -1.38 -11.83 -4.14
C ILE A 118 -0.08 -11.80 -3.34
N TYR A 119 0.53 -10.62 -3.24
CA TYR A 119 1.73 -10.32 -2.47
C TYR A 119 1.35 -9.53 -1.21
N MET A 120 2.01 -9.81 -0.08
CA MET A 120 1.75 -9.12 1.19
C MET A 120 2.89 -8.18 1.51
N ASP A 121 2.57 -6.94 1.84
CA ASP A 121 3.50 -5.97 2.39
C ASP A 121 3.12 -5.63 3.85
N PHE A 122 3.98 -6.02 4.79
CA PHE A 122 3.74 -5.92 6.23
C PHE A 122 4.28 -4.64 6.87
N ALA A 123 4.87 -3.73 6.09
CA ALA A 123 5.46 -2.49 6.59
C ALA A 123 4.77 -1.23 6.03
N GLY A 124 3.48 -1.35 5.67
CA GLY A 124 2.63 -0.25 5.22
C GLY A 124 1.98 0.52 6.38
N PHE A 125 2.78 1.11 7.27
CA PHE A 125 2.27 1.79 8.47
C PHE A 125 1.57 3.13 8.17
N ARG A 126 2.00 3.80 7.10
CA ARG A 126 1.42 5.03 6.57
C ARG A 126 1.20 4.86 5.07
N THR A 127 0.35 5.69 4.48
CA THR A 127 0.18 5.76 3.01
C THR A 127 1.53 5.97 2.31
N LEU A 128 2.40 6.82 2.87
CA LEU A 128 3.76 7.04 2.36
C LEU A 128 4.57 5.73 2.34
N ASP A 129 4.53 4.96 3.42
CA ASP A 129 5.27 3.70 3.50
C ASP A 129 4.78 2.71 2.43
N SER A 130 3.46 2.54 2.26
CA SER A 130 2.90 1.67 1.22
C SER A 130 3.27 2.09 -0.20
N VAL A 131 3.19 3.39 -0.50
CA VAL A 131 3.46 3.93 -1.84
C VAL A 131 4.94 3.80 -2.21
N VAL A 132 5.84 4.25 -1.32
CA VAL A 132 7.28 4.19 -1.60
C VAL A 132 7.76 2.75 -1.65
N ARG A 133 7.26 1.87 -0.77
CA ARG A 133 7.65 0.45 -0.79
C ARG A 133 7.18 -0.28 -2.04
N ALA A 134 6.03 0.10 -2.63
CA ALA A 134 5.61 -0.45 -3.92
C ALA A 134 6.69 -0.27 -5.00
N LYS A 135 7.37 0.88 -5.01
CA LYS A 135 8.53 1.14 -5.87
C LYS A 135 9.79 0.42 -5.38
N GLU A 136 10.27 0.77 -4.19
CA GLU A 136 11.61 0.37 -3.72
C GLU A 136 11.74 -1.13 -3.42
N VAL A 137 10.65 -1.77 -3.00
CA VAL A 137 10.65 -3.17 -2.55
C VAL A 137 10.06 -4.07 -3.63
N PHE A 138 8.94 -3.66 -4.20
CA PHE A 138 8.25 -4.48 -5.19
C PHE A 138 8.62 -4.12 -6.63
N GLY A 139 9.44 -3.08 -6.85
CA GLY A 139 9.92 -2.69 -8.18
C GLY A 139 8.82 -2.14 -9.09
N GLN A 140 7.80 -1.48 -8.52
CA GLN A 140 6.66 -0.97 -9.28
C GLN A 140 6.73 0.55 -9.41
N ASP A 141 7.20 1.03 -10.56
CA ASP A 141 7.20 2.46 -10.92
C ASP A 141 5.83 2.94 -11.42
N ARG A 142 4.94 2.00 -11.76
CA ARG A 142 3.58 2.26 -12.24
C ARG A 142 2.59 1.25 -11.66
N PHE A 143 1.49 1.72 -11.04
CA PHE A 143 0.48 0.84 -10.43
C PHE A 143 -0.90 1.51 -10.24
N THR A 144 -1.92 0.69 -10.00
CA THR A 144 -3.26 1.15 -9.59
C THR A 144 -3.40 1.06 -8.08
N VAL A 145 -3.64 2.17 -7.39
CA VAL A 145 -3.98 2.19 -5.96
C VAL A 145 -5.44 1.84 -5.77
N VAL A 146 -5.75 0.99 -4.79
CA VAL A 146 -7.12 0.62 -4.44
C VAL A 146 -7.43 1.02 -3.00
N SER A 147 -8.34 1.98 -2.87
CA SER A 147 -8.83 2.53 -1.62
C SER A 147 -10.10 3.36 -1.86
N GLN A 148 -10.57 4.08 -0.85
CA GLN A 148 -11.61 5.10 -1.06
C GLN A 148 -11.02 6.33 -1.77
N GLY A 149 -11.86 7.09 -2.48
CA GLY A 149 -11.43 8.22 -3.31
C GLY A 149 -10.50 9.20 -2.59
N PHE A 150 -10.90 9.63 -1.40
CA PHE A 150 -10.09 10.56 -0.59
C PHE A 150 -8.69 10.01 -0.26
N HIS A 151 -8.57 8.71 -0.05
CA HIS A 151 -7.32 8.05 0.31
C HIS A 151 -6.47 7.75 -0.94
N ASN A 152 -7.12 7.43 -2.05
CA ASN A 152 -6.47 7.31 -3.36
C ASN A 152 -5.85 8.65 -3.78
N GLU A 153 -6.57 9.77 -3.63
CA GLU A 153 -6.05 11.11 -3.90
C GLU A 153 -4.76 11.37 -3.11
N ARG A 154 -4.73 11.09 -1.81
CA ARG A 154 -3.51 11.21 -0.99
C ARG A 154 -2.39 10.29 -1.49
N ALA A 155 -2.69 9.04 -1.80
CA ALA A 155 -1.69 8.07 -2.26
C ALA A 155 -1.08 8.49 -3.61
N ILE A 156 -1.90 8.98 -4.54
CA ILE A 156 -1.47 9.48 -5.85
C ILE A 156 -0.62 10.74 -5.69
N PHE A 157 -1.03 11.66 -4.81
CA PHE A 157 -0.25 12.85 -4.50
C PHE A 157 1.17 12.49 -4.01
N ILE A 158 1.27 11.53 -3.08
CA ILE A 158 2.56 11.02 -2.60
C ILE A 158 3.32 10.32 -3.74
N ALA A 159 2.65 9.46 -4.52
CA ALA A 159 3.29 8.72 -5.61
C ALA A 159 3.95 9.66 -6.63
N ARG A 160 3.23 10.71 -7.04
CA ARG A 160 3.76 11.73 -7.95
C ARG A 160 4.99 12.45 -7.42
N HIS A 161 5.01 12.77 -6.12
CA HIS A 161 6.17 13.38 -5.48
C HIS A 161 7.42 12.49 -5.61
N PHE A 162 7.26 11.17 -5.54
CA PHE A 162 8.35 10.19 -5.72
C PHE A 162 8.56 9.72 -7.18
N GLY A 163 7.94 10.41 -8.15
CA GLY A 163 8.07 10.08 -9.57
C GLY A 163 7.45 8.74 -9.96
N ILE A 164 6.41 8.30 -9.24
CA ILE A 164 5.67 7.06 -9.49
C ILE A 164 4.41 7.39 -10.29
N ASP A 165 4.17 6.65 -11.38
CA ASP A 165 2.95 6.76 -12.19
C ASP A 165 1.81 5.94 -11.57
N ALA A 166 1.06 6.58 -10.65
CA ALA A 166 -0.05 5.95 -9.97
C ALA A 166 -1.40 6.55 -10.40
N VAL A 167 -2.37 5.65 -10.64
CA VAL A 167 -3.79 5.97 -10.75
C VAL A 167 -4.55 5.32 -9.59
N GLY A 168 -5.77 5.78 -9.32
CA GLY A 168 -6.61 5.25 -8.24
C GLY A 168 -7.88 4.59 -8.77
N PHE A 169 -8.25 3.44 -8.21
CA PHE A 169 -9.59 2.87 -8.37
C PHE A 169 -10.37 3.01 -7.06
N ASN A 170 -11.48 3.73 -7.13
CA ASN A 170 -12.27 4.12 -5.96
C ASN A 170 -13.19 2.99 -5.52
N ALA A 171 -12.85 2.40 -4.38
CA ALA A 171 -13.76 1.53 -3.66
C ALA A 171 -14.93 2.34 -3.11
N GLU A 172 -16.13 1.77 -3.19
CA GLU A 172 -17.36 2.37 -2.69
C GLU A 172 -17.20 2.89 -1.25
N ASP A 173 -17.65 4.12 -1.02
CA ASP A 173 -17.65 4.73 0.31
C ASP A 173 -18.83 4.18 1.14
N PRO A 174 -18.61 3.79 2.41
CA PRO A 174 -19.72 3.45 3.30
C PRO A 174 -20.55 4.69 3.65
N SER A 175 -21.76 4.47 4.17
CA SER A 175 -22.73 5.53 4.43
C SER A 175 -22.17 6.72 5.23
N ALA A 176 -22.67 7.92 4.92
CA ALA A 176 -22.14 9.19 5.42
C ALA A 176 -21.99 9.27 6.95
N TYR A 177 -22.89 8.64 7.72
CA TYR A 177 -22.83 8.63 9.19
C TYR A 177 -21.60 7.90 9.74
N GLN A 178 -21.13 6.84 9.07
CA GLN A 178 -19.90 6.12 9.43
C GLN A 178 -18.63 6.84 8.91
N GLY A 179 -18.79 7.83 8.04
CA GLY A 179 -17.70 8.50 7.32
C GLY A 179 -17.14 9.75 7.99
N ILE A 180 -17.93 10.50 8.76
CA ILE A 180 -17.54 11.85 9.23
C ILE A 180 -16.23 11.82 10.03
N ARG A 181 -16.07 10.90 10.99
CA ARG A 181 -14.82 10.78 11.78
C ARG A 181 -13.62 10.45 10.89
N THR A 182 -13.81 9.62 9.88
CA THR A 182 -12.77 9.26 8.91
C THR A 182 -12.40 10.44 8.03
N ARG A 183 -13.38 11.25 7.59
CA ARG A 183 -13.16 12.46 6.81
C ARG A 183 -12.39 13.51 7.60
N VAL A 184 -12.77 13.78 8.84
CA VAL A 184 -12.01 14.70 9.72
C VAL A 184 -10.58 14.23 9.89
N ARG A 185 -10.36 12.95 10.19
CA ARG A 185 -9.01 12.36 10.28
C ARG A 185 -8.24 12.52 8.97
N GLU A 186 -8.91 12.40 7.83
CA GLU A 186 -8.30 12.54 6.53
C GLU A 186 -7.77 13.96 6.29
N VAL A 187 -8.50 15.00 6.69
CA VAL A 187 -8.03 16.40 6.58
C VAL A 187 -6.71 16.59 7.29
N PHE A 188 -6.61 16.12 8.53
CA PHE A 188 -5.35 16.20 9.28
C PHE A 188 -4.25 15.35 8.65
N ALA A 189 -4.58 14.18 8.11
CA ALA A 189 -3.61 13.30 7.49
C ALA A 189 -3.09 13.83 6.14
N ARG A 190 -3.88 14.61 5.39
CA ARG A 190 -3.43 15.34 4.20
C ARG A 190 -2.40 16.41 4.56
N LEU A 191 -2.69 17.24 5.56
CA LEU A 191 -1.74 18.23 6.07
C LEU A 191 -0.45 17.58 6.58
N MET A 192 -0.55 16.49 7.35
CA MET A 192 0.62 15.76 7.83
C MET A 192 1.41 15.11 6.69
N GLY A 193 0.74 14.64 5.64
CA GLY A 193 1.40 14.15 4.43
C GLY A 193 2.22 15.24 3.74
N LEU A 194 1.68 16.45 3.60
CA LEU A 194 2.43 17.59 3.08
C LEU A 194 3.66 17.92 3.93
N LEU A 195 3.52 17.92 5.26
CA LEU A 195 4.63 18.17 6.17
C LEU A 195 5.70 17.08 6.07
N ASP A 196 5.29 15.81 6.02
CA ASP A 196 6.19 14.67 5.88
C ASP A 196 7.01 14.74 4.59
N LEU A 197 6.42 15.21 3.48
CA LEU A 197 7.08 15.31 2.18
C LEU A 197 7.94 16.58 2.04
N TYR A 198 7.37 17.75 2.30
CA TYR A 198 8.01 19.03 1.93
C TYR A 198 8.81 19.68 3.05
N VAL A 199 8.54 19.32 4.31
CA VAL A 199 9.20 19.95 5.48
C VAL A 199 10.16 18.97 6.16
N LEU A 200 9.74 17.72 6.31
CA LEU A 200 10.47 16.72 7.09
C LEU A 200 11.24 15.70 6.23
N ASP A 201 11.05 15.72 4.91
CA ASP A 201 11.67 14.81 3.93
C ASP A 201 11.73 13.35 4.40
N LYS A 202 10.60 12.84 4.92
CA LYS A 202 10.57 11.53 5.56
C LYS A 202 10.48 10.42 4.52
N GLY A 203 11.49 9.55 4.53
CA GLY A 203 11.44 8.27 3.86
C GLY A 203 10.51 7.23 4.51
N PRO A 204 10.34 6.06 3.87
CA PRO A 204 9.62 4.93 4.43
C PRO A 204 10.35 4.37 5.65
N LYS A 205 9.60 3.92 6.66
CA LYS A 205 10.20 3.41 7.91
C LYS A 205 11.07 2.17 7.73
N PHE A 206 10.69 1.30 6.80
CA PHE A 206 11.40 0.06 6.50
C PHE A 206 11.37 -0.16 5.00
N LEU A 207 12.53 -0.48 4.40
CA LEU A 207 12.64 -0.85 2.99
C LEU A 207 12.78 -2.37 2.81
N GLY A 208 13.56 -3.07 3.64
CA GLY A 208 13.65 -4.54 3.55
C GLY A 208 14.21 -5.02 2.21
N GLU A 209 14.14 -6.33 1.95
CA GLU A 209 14.68 -6.93 0.72
C GLU A 209 13.70 -6.83 -0.46
N PRO A 210 14.18 -6.63 -1.71
CA PRO A 210 13.33 -6.62 -2.89
C PRO A 210 12.53 -7.91 -3.07
N VAL A 211 11.25 -7.78 -3.41
CA VAL A 211 10.32 -8.88 -3.66
C VAL A 211 9.88 -8.82 -5.13
N PRO A 212 10.45 -9.67 -6.00
CA PRO A 212 10.07 -9.67 -7.41
C PRO A 212 8.65 -10.21 -7.62
N ILE A 213 7.83 -9.44 -8.32
CA ILE A 213 6.45 -9.82 -8.67
C ILE A 213 6.43 -10.61 -9.97
N GLY A 214 5.71 -11.73 -10.00
CA GLY A 214 5.49 -12.56 -11.20
C GLY A 214 6.68 -13.38 -11.68
N LEU A 215 7.86 -13.25 -11.05
CA LEU A 215 9.00 -14.11 -11.32
C LEU A 215 8.85 -15.46 -10.61
N PRO A 216 9.44 -16.55 -11.16
CA PRO A 216 9.55 -17.81 -10.42
C PRO A 216 10.31 -17.51 -9.11
N VAL A 217 9.76 -17.95 -7.97
CA VAL A 217 10.46 -17.82 -6.69
C VAL A 217 11.76 -18.62 -6.80
N PRO A 218 12.95 -18.00 -6.64
CA PRO A 218 14.19 -18.74 -6.65
C PRO A 218 14.14 -19.73 -5.49
N CYS A 219 14.29 -21.02 -5.80
CA CYS A 219 14.28 -22.05 -4.78
C CYS A 219 15.51 -21.88 -3.89
N LYS A 220 15.28 -21.49 -2.63
CA LYS A 220 16.32 -21.52 -1.60
C LYS A 220 16.69 -22.99 -1.39
N SER A 221 17.92 -23.38 -1.73
CA SER A 221 18.43 -24.71 -1.43
C SER A 221 18.39 -24.93 0.07
N LEU A 222 17.55 -25.85 0.54
CA LEU A 222 17.53 -26.26 1.95
C LEU A 222 18.68 -27.24 2.29
N SER A 223 19.67 -27.39 1.41
CA SER A 223 20.78 -28.32 1.61
C SER A 223 22.14 -27.65 1.40
N THR A 224 23.08 -27.99 2.26
CA THR A 224 24.52 -27.72 2.18
C THR A 224 25.20 -28.36 0.96
N ILE A 225 24.44 -28.84 -0.03
CA ILE A 225 24.94 -29.57 -1.20
C ILE A 225 24.39 -28.89 -2.48
N GLY A 226 24.95 -27.72 -2.77
CA GLY A 226 25.54 -27.38 -4.07
C GLY A 226 24.84 -27.69 -5.38
N SER A 227 23.51 -27.81 -5.46
CA SER A 227 22.82 -27.89 -6.76
C SER A 227 21.64 -26.93 -6.83
N LEU A 228 21.81 -25.88 -7.63
CA LEU A 228 20.77 -24.96 -8.04
C LEU A 228 19.98 -25.61 -9.19
N GLN A 229 18.79 -26.15 -8.91
CA GLN A 229 17.83 -26.46 -9.95
C GLN A 229 16.73 -25.40 -10.00
N PRO A 230 16.36 -24.90 -11.19
CA PRO A 230 15.20 -24.03 -11.34
C PRO A 230 13.91 -24.79 -10.99
N CYS A 231 13.11 -24.23 -10.09
CA CYS A 231 11.77 -24.73 -9.84
C CYS A 231 10.86 -24.37 -11.02
N LEU A 232 10.42 -25.40 -11.74
CA LEU A 232 9.51 -25.26 -12.88
C LEU A 232 8.20 -24.58 -12.42
N LYS A 233 7.82 -23.48 -13.10
CA LYS A 233 6.50 -22.86 -12.94
C LYS A 233 5.43 -23.89 -13.34
N GLN A 234 4.43 -24.09 -12.48
CA GLN A 234 3.20 -24.78 -12.88
C GLN A 234 2.48 -23.93 -13.95
N PRO A 235 2.07 -24.50 -15.09
CA PRO A 235 1.36 -23.76 -16.12
C PRO A 235 0.02 -23.22 -15.60
N LYS A 236 -0.32 -21.99 -16.02
CA LYS A 236 -1.59 -21.31 -15.77
C LYS A 236 -2.74 -22.26 -16.17
N PRO A 237 -3.79 -22.46 -15.35
CA PRO A 237 -5.01 -23.10 -15.82
C PRO A 237 -5.54 -22.31 -17.02
N ALA A 238 -5.77 -22.98 -18.15
CA ALA A 238 -6.35 -22.36 -19.32
C ALA A 238 -7.71 -21.77 -18.93
N VAL A 239 -7.78 -20.44 -18.82
CA VAL A 239 -9.05 -19.74 -18.84
C VAL A 239 -9.59 -19.99 -20.24
N GLY A 240 -10.67 -20.78 -20.32
CA GLY A 240 -11.29 -21.16 -21.58
C GLY A 240 -11.55 -19.95 -22.46
N GLU A 241 -11.21 -20.08 -23.73
CA GLU A 241 -11.48 -19.10 -24.77
C GLU A 241 -12.97 -18.76 -24.79
N ILE A 242 -13.33 -17.58 -24.29
CA ILE A 242 -14.59 -16.95 -24.70
C ILE A 242 -14.30 -16.30 -26.04
N LYS A 243 -14.68 -17.01 -27.09
CA LYS A 243 -14.65 -16.56 -28.48
C LYS A 243 -15.46 -15.26 -28.61
N PRO A 244 -14.88 -14.13 -29.06
CA PRO A 244 -15.66 -12.96 -29.41
C PRO A 244 -16.42 -13.26 -30.69
N THR A 245 -17.74 -13.33 -30.61
CA THR A 245 -18.61 -13.36 -31.78
C THR A 245 -18.47 -12.03 -32.51
N ALA A 246 -18.06 -12.10 -33.77
CA ALA A 246 -17.83 -10.96 -34.64
C ALA A 246 -19.08 -10.09 -34.78
N VAL A 247 -18.91 -8.78 -34.63
CA VAL A 247 -19.82 -7.79 -35.22
C VAL A 247 -18.99 -6.87 -36.13
N SER A 248 -19.26 -7.06 -37.41
CA SER A 248 -19.07 -6.25 -38.61
C SER A 248 -18.19 -5.00 -38.60
N ALA A 249 -17.32 -4.97 -39.60
CA ALA A 249 -16.55 -3.85 -40.12
C ALA A 249 -17.39 -2.70 -40.71
N ALA A 250 -16.86 -1.48 -40.57
CA ALA A 250 -16.70 -0.39 -41.56
C ALA A 250 -16.40 0.89 -40.74
N VAL A 251 -15.37 1.71 -40.97
CA VAL A 251 -15.15 2.59 -42.14
C VAL A 251 -13.74 3.23 -42.04
N ALA A 252 -13.08 3.34 -43.21
CA ALA A 252 -12.04 4.29 -43.69
C ALA A 252 -11.07 4.97 -42.69
N VAL A 253 -9.75 4.74 -42.77
CA VAL A 253 -8.75 5.35 -43.69
C VAL A 253 -8.84 6.88 -43.75
N THR A 254 -7.94 7.56 -43.04
CA THR A 254 -7.15 8.71 -43.54
C THR A 254 -6.10 9.15 -42.50
N GLU A 255 -4.83 9.13 -42.91
CA GLU A 255 -3.71 9.96 -42.43
C GLU A 255 -2.87 10.31 -43.68
N PRO A 256 -1.89 11.25 -43.68
CA PRO A 256 -1.42 12.14 -42.61
C PRO A 256 -1.27 13.61 -43.06
N VAL A 257 -1.08 14.55 -42.11
CA VAL A 257 -0.42 15.84 -42.39
C VAL A 257 0.50 16.24 -41.23
N THR A 258 1.81 16.28 -41.52
CA THR A 258 2.86 17.02 -40.78
C THR A 258 2.95 18.46 -41.31
N PRO A 259 3.50 19.41 -40.53
CA PRO A 259 4.94 19.75 -40.66
C PRO A 259 5.61 19.94 -39.27
N ALA A 260 6.83 19.45 -39.04
CA ALA A 260 8.14 20.01 -39.38
C ALA A 260 8.65 21.15 -38.47
N VAL A 261 9.62 20.77 -37.61
CA VAL A 261 10.93 21.39 -37.33
C VAL A 261 11.00 22.89 -36.97
N SER A 262 11.54 23.16 -35.78
CA SER A 262 12.65 24.12 -35.62
C SER A 262 13.55 23.72 -34.46
N ALA A 263 14.79 23.40 -34.82
CA ALA A 263 15.92 23.24 -33.93
C ALA A 263 16.64 24.59 -33.79
N THR A 264 17.12 24.90 -32.59
CA THR A 264 18.22 25.85 -32.39
C THR A 264 19.21 25.20 -31.44
N ALA A 265 20.45 25.10 -31.94
CA ALA A 265 21.59 24.51 -31.27
C ALA A 265 22.46 25.58 -30.61
N ALA A 266 23.19 25.10 -29.60
CA ALA A 266 24.49 25.56 -29.09
C ALA A 266 24.57 26.93 -28.40
N THR A 267 25.15 26.95 -27.19
CA THR A 267 26.59 27.26 -27.01
C THR A 267 27.05 26.82 -25.61
N GLU A 268 28.17 26.09 -25.60
CA GLU A 268 28.99 25.73 -24.44
C GLU A 268 29.56 26.95 -23.71
N ARG A 269 29.74 26.86 -22.39
CA ARG A 269 31.02 27.30 -21.79
C ARG A 269 31.34 26.60 -20.48
N ALA A 270 32.60 26.21 -20.41
CA ALA A 270 33.32 25.52 -19.37
C ALA A 270 33.49 26.32 -18.06
N THR A 271 33.48 25.56 -16.96
CA THR A 271 34.33 25.56 -15.74
C THR A 271 35.30 26.74 -15.47
N PRO A 272 35.56 27.09 -14.18
CA PRO A 272 36.34 26.22 -13.30
C PRO A 272 35.90 26.07 -11.84
N ALA A 273 36.47 25.01 -11.27
CA ALA A 273 36.46 24.56 -9.89
C ALA A 273 36.93 25.61 -8.87
N VAL A 274 36.37 25.52 -7.66
CA VAL A 274 37.08 25.87 -6.42
C VAL A 274 36.79 24.79 -5.37
N SER A 275 37.89 24.35 -4.77
CA SER A 275 38.07 23.31 -3.76
C SER A 275 37.95 23.88 -2.34
N ALA A 276 37.34 23.12 -1.42
CA ALA A 276 37.61 23.09 0.03
C ALA A 276 36.71 21.98 0.63
N ALA A 277 37.17 20.75 0.85
CA ALA A 277 38.07 20.29 1.92
C ALA A 277 37.68 20.80 3.32
N THR A 278 36.82 20.05 4.03
CA THR A 278 36.73 20.06 5.50
C THR A 278 36.38 18.66 6.02
N THR A 279 37.42 17.98 6.50
CA THR A 279 37.50 17.02 7.62
C THR A 279 36.27 16.19 8.01
N THR A 280 36.45 14.89 7.79
CA THR A 280 35.88 13.77 8.55
C THR A 280 36.31 13.80 10.02
N GLU A 281 35.35 13.61 10.94
CA GLU A 281 35.58 12.88 12.19
C GLU A 281 34.49 11.80 12.37
N PRO A 282 34.85 10.59 12.83
CA PRO A 282 33.95 9.46 12.92
C PRO A 282 33.15 9.48 14.23
N VAL A 283 31.82 9.49 14.14
CA VAL A 283 30.94 9.25 15.29
C VAL A 283 30.78 7.73 15.45
N THR A 284 31.40 7.21 16.51
CA THR A 284 31.26 5.85 17.00
C THR A 284 29.83 5.56 17.49
N PRO A 285 29.28 4.36 17.23
CA PRO A 285 27.94 4.01 17.69
C PRO A 285 27.95 3.67 19.18
N VAL A 286 27.16 4.42 19.96
CA VAL A 286 26.88 4.10 21.36
C VAL A 286 25.91 2.91 21.43
N LYS A 287 26.42 1.82 22.00
CA LYS A 287 25.74 0.57 22.34
C LYS A 287 24.72 0.80 23.46
N PRO A 288 23.43 0.45 23.33
CA PRO A 288 22.54 0.31 24.47
C PRO A 288 22.90 -0.97 25.25
N ALA A 289 22.93 -0.83 26.57
CA ALA A 289 23.29 -1.87 27.51
C ALA A 289 22.37 -3.10 27.40
N VAL A 290 23.01 -4.27 27.51
CA VAL A 290 22.37 -5.56 27.76
C VAL A 290 21.88 -5.53 29.20
N GLU A 291 20.57 -5.36 29.41
CA GLU A 291 19.96 -5.59 30.71
C GLU A 291 19.63 -7.08 30.85
N ALA A 292 20.05 -7.63 31.98
CA ALA A 292 20.06 -9.05 32.27
C ALA A 292 18.66 -9.64 32.35
N ALA A 293 18.55 -10.86 31.85
CA ALA A 293 17.37 -11.71 31.89
C ALA A 293 16.84 -11.89 33.32
N ALA A 294 15.63 -11.38 33.58
CA ALA A 294 14.79 -11.84 34.68
C ALA A 294 14.10 -13.14 34.26
N LYS A 295 14.45 -14.22 34.95
CA LYS A 295 13.94 -15.59 34.81
C LYS A 295 12.40 -15.60 35.04
N PRO A 296 11.60 -16.26 34.20
CA PRO A 296 10.15 -16.33 34.41
C PRO A 296 9.80 -17.20 35.62
N PRO A 297 8.72 -16.90 36.36
CA PRO A 297 8.25 -17.76 37.44
C PRO A 297 7.74 -19.09 36.88
N THR A 298 8.25 -20.18 37.45
CA THR A 298 7.86 -21.56 37.21
C THR A 298 6.36 -21.75 37.48
N ALA A 299 5.57 -21.87 36.42
CA ALA A 299 4.18 -22.28 36.52
C ALA A 299 4.12 -23.83 36.63
N THR A 300 3.80 -24.32 37.81
CA THR A 300 3.54 -25.72 38.11
C THR A 300 2.28 -26.15 37.33
N LEU A 301 2.45 -27.07 36.37
CA LEU A 301 1.33 -27.72 35.67
C LEU A 301 0.55 -28.61 36.65
N PRO A 302 -0.79 -28.53 36.70
CA PRO A 302 -1.59 -29.47 37.46
C PRO A 302 -1.55 -30.84 36.77
N THR A 303 -1.18 -31.86 37.55
CA THR A 303 -1.22 -33.28 37.20
C THR A 303 -2.66 -33.70 36.92
N VAL A 304 -2.95 -34.09 35.67
CA VAL A 304 -4.19 -34.76 35.30
C VAL A 304 -4.04 -36.25 35.66
N PRO A 305 -4.94 -36.84 36.48
CA PRO A 305 -4.91 -38.26 36.78
C PRO A 305 -5.30 -39.09 35.56
N VAL A 306 -4.44 -40.03 35.19
CA VAL A 306 -4.68 -41.05 34.16
C VAL A 306 -5.70 -42.05 34.71
N ALA A 307 -6.88 -42.12 34.10
CA ALA A 307 -7.87 -43.16 34.37
C ALA A 307 -7.46 -44.48 33.69
N PRO A 308 -7.67 -45.65 34.35
CA PRO A 308 -7.24 -46.93 33.83
C PRO A 308 -8.13 -47.43 32.68
N SER A 309 -7.46 -48.05 31.71
CA SER A 309 -7.99 -48.75 30.53
C SER A 309 -8.99 -49.84 30.94
N ALA A 310 -10.26 -49.68 30.55
CA ALA A 310 -11.28 -50.71 30.67
C ALA A 310 -11.22 -51.66 29.46
N ALA A 311 -11.31 -52.94 29.79
CA ALA A 311 -11.25 -54.08 28.90
C ALA A 311 -12.50 -54.23 28.00
N SER A 312 -12.25 -54.83 26.83
CA SER A 312 -13.01 -55.92 26.21
C SER A 312 -14.51 -56.01 26.46
N ALA A 313 -15.30 -55.73 25.42
CA ALA A 313 -16.60 -56.36 25.21
C ALA A 313 -16.92 -56.51 23.73
N SER A 314 -16.95 -57.78 23.32
CA SER A 314 -17.51 -58.37 22.11
C SER A 314 -19.02 -58.16 21.97
N VAL A 315 -19.52 -57.85 20.77
CA VAL A 315 -20.91 -58.13 20.31
C VAL A 315 -20.89 -58.33 18.77
N PRO A 316 -21.70 -59.23 18.18
CA PRO A 316 -21.40 -59.92 16.93
C PRO A 316 -22.15 -59.40 15.69
N ALA A 317 -21.83 -60.03 14.55
CA ALA A 317 -22.42 -59.85 13.23
C ALA A 317 -23.93 -60.16 13.16
N GLN A 318 -24.65 -59.31 12.42
CA GLN A 318 -25.70 -59.65 11.46
C GLN A 318 -25.63 -58.66 10.30
#